data_AF-A0A139N1W4-F1
#
_entry.id   AF-A0A139N1W4-F1
#
_cell.length_a   1.000
_cell.length_b   1.000
_cell.length_c   1.000
_cell.angle_alpha   90.00
_cell.angle_beta   90.00
_cell.angle_gamma   90.00
#
_symmetry.space_group_name_H-M   'P 1'
#
loop_
_entity.id
_entity.type
_entity.pdbx_description
1 polymer ?
#
loop_
_entity_poly.entity_id
_entity_poly.type
_entity_poly.pdbx_seq_one_letter_code
_entity_poly.pdbx_strand_id
1 'polypeptide(L)'
;MTLYKATKNLVFTSLDQSAIVDEVIELDPEYAKKVNEDLKLTFPDVAAVLVLADGDESVEDKPADEDKLKKPGRKKVDAKASEDAAE
;
A
#
# COMPACT_ATOMS: atom_id res chain seq x y z
N MET A 1 -13.55 8.31 -12.82
CA MET A 1 -14.59 8.39 -11.78
C MET A 1 -15.26 7.03 -11.61
N THR A 2 -15.21 6.50 -10.39
CA THR A 2 -15.67 5.16 -10.00
C THR A 2 -16.45 5.29 -8.70
N LEU A 3 -17.45 4.43 -8.48
CA LEU A 3 -18.26 4.48 -7.27
C LEU A 3 -17.58 3.72 -6.14
N TYR A 4 -17.35 4.39 -5.02
CA TYR A 4 -16.77 3.83 -3.81
C TYR A 4 -17.74 3.96 -2.65
N LYS A 5 -17.91 2.87 -1.91
CA LYS A 5 -18.61 2.79 -0.65
C LYS A 5 -17.65 3.14 0.50
N ALA A 6 -18.02 4.13 1.30
CA ALA A 6 -17.25 4.52 2.48
C ALA A 6 -17.55 3.58 3.65
N THR A 7 -16.50 3.09 4.31
CA THR A 7 -16.61 2.24 5.51
C THR A 7 -16.50 3.05 6.81
N LYS A 8 -16.17 4.34 6.70
CA LYS A 8 -16.05 5.30 7.79
C LYS A 8 -16.65 6.65 7.36
N ASN A 9 -16.88 7.51 8.34
CA ASN A 9 -17.31 8.88 8.08
C ASN A 9 -16.08 9.69 7.65
N LEU A 10 -16.04 10.07 6.38
CA LEU A 10 -14.94 10.78 5.72
C LEU A 10 -15.41 12.16 5.27
N VAL A 11 -14.52 13.14 5.36
CA VAL A 11 -14.75 14.49 4.83
C VAL A 11 -13.63 14.79 3.84
N PHE A 12 -14.00 14.94 2.57
CA PHE A 12 -13.11 15.30 1.48
C PHE A 12 -13.04 16.81 1.35
N THR A 13 -12.14 17.43 2.11
CA THR A 13 -11.94 18.90 2.07
C THR A 13 -11.57 19.42 0.69
N SER A 14 -10.91 18.62 -0.14
CA SER A 14 -10.55 19.00 -1.52
C SER A 14 -11.75 19.01 -2.47
N LEU A 15 -12.81 18.28 -2.14
CA LEU A 15 -14.01 18.14 -2.97
C LEU A 15 -15.23 18.87 -2.36
N ASP A 16 -15.08 19.43 -1.16
CA ASP A 16 -16.18 19.97 -0.35
C ASP A 16 -17.34 18.96 -0.19
N GLN A 17 -16.99 17.68 -0.06
CA GLN A 17 -17.94 16.57 0.06
C GLN A 17 -17.66 15.75 1.30
N SER A 18 -18.69 15.14 1.85
CA SER A 18 -18.59 14.19 2.95
C SER A 18 -19.19 12.86 2.52
N ALA A 19 -18.55 11.77 2.91
CA ALA A 19 -19.07 10.42 2.76
C ALA A 19 -19.33 9.81 4.14
N ILE A 20 -20.55 9.40 4.42
CA ILE A 20 -20.85 8.68 5.67
C ILE A 20 -20.66 7.17 5.50
N VAL A 21 -20.61 6.44 6.61
CA VAL A 21 -20.65 4.98 6.62
C VAL A 21 -21.78 4.45 5.73
N ASP A 22 -21.44 3.48 4.89
CA ASP A 22 -22.34 2.82 3.93
C ASP A 22 -22.75 3.67 2.72
N GLU A 23 -22.32 4.92 2.66
CA GLU A 23 -22.61 5.82 1.54
C GLU A 23 -21.71 5.54 0.34
N VAL A 24 -22.30 5.62 -0.84
CA VAL A 24 -21.60 5.47 -2.12
C VAL A 24 -21.34 6.86 -2.69
N ILE A 25 -20.08 7.14 -2.96
CA ILE A 25 -19.60 8.38 -3.56
C ILE A 25 -18.89 8.09 -4.88
N GLU A 26 -18.95 9.04 -5.80
CA GLU A 26 -18.17 9.00 -7.02
C GLU A 26 -16.80 9.64 -6.79
N LEU A 27 -15.74 8.87 -6.97
CA LEU A 27 -14.37 9.31 -6.70
C LEU A 27 -13.42 8.80 -7.78
N ASP A 28 -12.29 9.48 -7.96
CA ASP A 28 -11.25 8.98 -8.86
C ASP A 28 -10.45 7.84 -8.24
N PRO A 29 -10.12 6.77 -8.99
CA PRO A 29 -9.44 5.60 -8.44
C PRO A 29 -8.06 5.93 -7.88
N GLU A 30 -7.34 6.86 -8.50
CA GLU A 30 -6.03 7.32 -7.98
C GLU A 30 -6.18 8.05 -6.64
N TYR A 31 -7.23 8.85 -6.50
CA TYR A 31 -7.53 9.57 -5.27
C TYR A 31 -8.01 8.61 -4.17
N ALA A 32 -8.88 7.65 -4.50
CA ALA A 32 -9.33 6.60 -3.57
C ALA A 32 -8.15 5.76 -3.04
N LYS A 33 -7.19 5.41 -3.91
CA LYS A 33 -5.97 4.70 -3.51
C LYS A 33 -5.16 5.53 -2.52
N LYS A 34 -4.92 6.81 -2.82
CA LYS A 34 -4.19 7.72 -1.93
C LYS A 34 -4.87 7.87 -0.57
N VAL A 35 -6.19 8.02 -0.55
CA VAL A 35 -6.98 8.12 0.68
C VAL A 35 -6.88 6.84 1.51
N ASN A 36 -6.96 5.66 0.85
CA ASN A 36 -6.77 4.38 1.52
C ASN A 36 -5.36 4.24 2.11
N GLU A 37 -4.29 4.66 1.42
CA GLU A 37 -2.92 4.60 1.93
C GLU A 37 -2.68 5.54 3.12
N ASP A 38 -3.17 6.78 3.02
CA ASP A 38 -3.03 7.80 4.08
C ASP A 38 -3.78 7.39 5.35
N LEU A 39 -5.00 6.87 5.18
CA LEU A 39 -5.86 6.45 6.28
C LEU A 39 -5.56 5.05 6.83
N LYS A 40 -4.75 4.23 6.14
CA LYS A 40 -4.31 2.91 6.62
C LYS A 40 -3.54 2.99 7.94
N LEU A 41 -2.71 4.03 8.11
CA LEU A 41 -1.98 4.27 9.36
C LEU A 41 -2.91 4.71 10.49
N THR A 42 -3.99 5.41 10.15
CA THR A 42 -4.97 5.94 11.12
C THR A 42 -5.97 4.86 11.54
N PHE A 43 -6.33 3.97 10.62
CA PHE A 43 -7.30 2.89 10.84
C PHE A 43 -6.69 1.53 10.48
N PRO A 44 -5.78 0.99 11.30
CA PRO A 44 -5.19 -0.34 11.06
C PRO A 44 -6.19 -1.49 11.20
N ASP A 45 -7.36 -1.24 11.80
CA ASP A 45 -8.42 -2.22 12.01
C ASP A 45 -9.29 -2.44 10.75
N VAL A 46 -9.22 -1.54 9.76
CA VAL A 46 -9.98 -1.65 8.52
C VAL A 46 -9.04 -1.84 7.33
N ALA A 47 -9.39 -2.78 6.45
CA ALA A 47 -8.59 -3.08 5.26
C ALA A 47 -8.56 -1.89 4.26
N ALA A 48 -9.71 -1.22 4.09
CA ALA A 48 -9.85 -0.03 3.26
C ALA A 48 -10.97 0.87 3.79
N VAL A 49 -10.75 2.18 3.74
CA VAL A 49 -11.76 3.20 4.11
C VAL A 49 -12.74 3.46 2.96
N LEU A 50 -12.31 3.23 1.72
CA LEU A 50 -13.10 3.30 0.50
C LEU A 50 -13.02 1.97 -0.24
N VAL A 51 -14.18 1.32 -0.42
CA VAL A 51 -14.34 0.03 -1.10
C VAL A 51 -15.14 0.23 -2.38
N LEU A 52 -14.84 -0.44 -3.49
CA LEU A 52 -15.63 -0.29 -4.72
C LEU A 52 -17.10 -0.69 -4.46
N ALA A 53 -18.04 0.17 -4.86
CA ALA A 53 -19.48 -0.02 -4.65
C ALA A 53 -20.14 -0.79 -5.82
N ASP A 54 -19.63 -0.62 -7.03
CA ASP A 54 -20.08 -1.37 -8.19
C ASP A 54 -19.39 -2.75 -8.18
N GLY A 55 -20.17 -3.82 -8.35
CA GLY A 55 -19.76 -5.21 -8.25
C GLY A 55 -18.80 -5.71 -9.34
N ASP A 56 -17.89 -4.85 -9.82
CA ASP A 56 -16.77 -5.25 -10.65
C ASP A 56 -15.71 -5.84 -9.71
N GLU A 57 -15.58 -7.17 -9.76
CA GLU A 57 -14.54 -7.99 -9.15
C GLU A 57 -13.12 -7.55 -9.58
N SER A 58 -12.69 -6.38 -9.17
CA SER A 58 -11.29 -5.97 -9.20
C SER A 58 -10.83 -5.57 -7.81
N VAL A 59 -11.14 -6.43 -6.85
CA VAL A 59 -10.30 -6.61 -5.66
C VAL A 59 -8.98 -7.22 -6.15
N GLU A 60 -8.07 -6.38 -6.66
CA GLU A 60 -6.65 -6.70 -6.51
C GLU A 60 -6.27 -6.39 -5.06
N ASP A 61 -6.83 -7.20 -4.16
CA ASP A 61 -6.27 -7.46 -2.85
C ASP A 61 -4.94 -8.19 -3.11
N LYS A 62 -3.85 -7.44 -3.18
CA LYS A 62 -2.52 -7.96 -2.84
C LYS A 62 -2.08 -7.37 -1.50
N PRO A 63 -2.34 -8.08 -0.39
CA PRO A 63 -1.54 -7.99 0.81
C PRO A 63 -0.48 -9.09 0.76
N ALA A 64 0.78 -8.70 0.51
CA ALA A 64 2.00 -9.48 0.81
C ALA A 64 3.18 -8.72 0.20
N ASP A 65 4.28 -8.41 0.85
CA ASP A 65 4.75 -8.72 2.19
C ASP A 65 5.99 -7.82 2.34
N GLU A 66 6.12 -7.12 3.45
CA GLU A 66 7.45 -6.69 3.87
C GLU A 66 8.32 -7.94 4.12
N ASP A 67 9.59 -7.82 3.73
CA ASP A 67 10.72 -8.57 4.31
C ASP A 67 10.91 -10.07 3.97
N LYS A 68 11.78 -10.33 2.97
CA LYS A 68 12.83 -11.36 3.10
C LYS A 68 14.16 -10.89 2.51
N LEU A 69 14.97 -10.27 3.37
CA LEU A 69 16.37 -10.62 3.61
C LEU A 69 17.16 -11.25 2.42
N LYS A 70 17.75 -10.44 1.53
CA LYS A 70 18.89 -10.89 0.70
C LYS A 70 20.19 -10.82 1.49
N LYS A 71 20.38 -11.76 2.42
CA LYS A 71 21.72 -12.24 2.80
C LYS A 71 21.87 -13.67 2.30
N PRO A 72 22.58 -13.94 1.20
CA PRO A 72 23.14 -15.26 0.99
C PRO A 72 24.48 -15.35 1.75
N GLY A 73 24.48 -16.19 2.78
CA GLY A 73 25.67 -16.53 3.55
C GLY A 73 26.70 -17.35 2.76
N ARG A 74 27.97 -17.05 3.04
CA ARG A 74 29.14 -17.95 3.16
C ARG A 74 29.11 -19.31 2.43
N LYS A 75 30.05 -19.47 1.48
CA LYS A 75 31.03 -20.57 1.44
C LYS A 75 32.24 -20.12 0.59
N LYS A 76 33.39 -19.83 1.23
CA LYS A 76 34.64 -20.65 1.24
C LYS A 76 34.98 -21.14 -0.18
N VAL A 77 36.16 -20.87 -0.74
CA VAL A 77 37.46 -21.43 -0.34
C VAL A 77 38.58 -20.63 -1.02
N ASP A 78 39.64 -20.41 -0.25
CA ASP A 78 41.07 -20.27 -0.56
C ASP A 78 41.53 -20.14 -2.03
N ALA A 79 42.40 -19.16 -2.30
CA ALA A 79 43.83 -19.42 -2.53
C ALA A 79 44.58 -18.19 -3.09
N LYS A 80 45.78 -17.98 -2.51
CA LYS A 80 47.00 -17.40 -3.13
C LYS A 80 47.04 -15.86 -3.28
N ALA A 81 47.74 -15.12 -2.42
CA ALA A 81 49.21 -14.97 -2.26
C ALA A 81 49.91 -14.19 -3.40
N SER A 82 50.86 -13.34 -2.98
CA SER A 82 51.70 -12.34 -3.70
C SER A 82 50.99 -11.02 -4.03
N GLU A 83 51.59 -9.84 -3.87
CA GLU A 83 52.97 -9.38 -3.65
C GLU A 83 52.87 -7.93 -3.10
N ASP A 84 53.63 -7.54 -2.06
CA ASP A 84 54.82 -6.65 -2.14
C ASP A 84 54.46 -5.16 -2.38
N ALA A 85 54.50 -4.29 -1.35
CA ALA A 85 55.65 -3.51 -0.84
C ALA A 85 56.00 -2.26 -1.68
N ALA A 86 56.74 -1.34 -1.05
CA ALA A 86 57.14 0.02 -1.44
C ALA A 86 56.11 1.11 -1.08
N GLU A 87 56.25 1.75 0.09
CA GLU A 87 57.15 2.87 0.45
C GLU A 87 56.60 4.23 0.00
#